data_AF-A0A7X6NM00-F1
#
_entry.id   AF-A0A7X6NM00-F1
#
_cell.length_a   1.000
_cell.length_b   1.000
_cell.length_c   1.000
_cell.angle_alpha   90.00
_cell.angle_beta   90.00
_cell.angle_gamma   90.00
#
_symmetry.space_group_name_H-M   'P 1'
#
loop_
_entity.id
_entity.type
_entity.pdbx_description
1 polymer ?
#
loop_
_entity_poly.entity_id
_entity_poly.type
_entity_poly.pdbx_seq_one_letter_code
_entity_poly.pdbx_strand_id
1 'polypeptide(L)'
;MKKILFALLAFALFYSCTPQEVPIFTFTDSRDGKEYKMVKIGTQIWMAENLAFMPYVTNLSEEVTTKKQYFVYDYDGGDLAAAKATENYETYGALYNWHAALTACPDGWHLPTHEEWKQLAGHVKNNVGGRLKAITHWKEPNINANNRSGFSALPGGALSHPLQYRDIGEAGYWWTATADDQENARCLELSYQHNVGLETQTFKADGLSVRCVRN
;
A
#
# COMPACT_ATOMS: atom_id res chain seq x y z
N MET A 1 -29.68 -15.74 69.24
CA MET A 1 -29.78 -14.62 68.26
C MET A 1 -28.39 -14.35 67.68
N LYS A 2 -28.03 -14.95 66.53
CA LYS A 2 -26.78 -14.64 65.82
C LYS A 2 -27.16 -13.92 64.53
N LYS A 3 -26.84 -12.64 64.43
CA LYS A 3 -27.04 -11.82 63.22
C LYS A 3 -25.88 -12.13 62.26
N ILE A 4 -26.20 -12.72 61.10
CA ILE A 4 -25.24 -12.94 60.02
C ILE A 4 -25.34 -11.73 59.09
N LEU A 5 -24.23 -10.99 58.96
CA LEU A 5 -24.09 -9.81 58.13
C LEU A 5 -23.66 -10.27 56.72
N PHE A 6 -24.51 -10.09 55.71
CA PHE A 6 -24.14 -10.29 54.31
C PHE A 6 -23.46 -9.02 53.79
N ALA A 7 -22.16 -9.10 53.49
CA ALA A 7 -21.44 -8.06 52.77
C ALA A 7 -21.59 -8.29 51.25
N LEU A 8 -22.28 -7.38 50.57
CA LEU A 8 -22.37 -7.32 49.11
C LEU A 8 -21.09 -6.69 48.57
N LEU A 9 -20.20 -7.52 48.02
CA LEU A 9 -19.04 -7.06 47.24
C LEU A 9 -19.49 -6.76 45.81
N ALA A 10 -19.60 -5.47 45.49
CA ALA A 10 -19.80 -5.01 44.12
C ALA A 10 -18.50 -5.18 43.33
N PHE A 11 -18.48 -6.13 42.39
CA PHE A 11 -17.41 -6.26 41.40
C PHE A 11 -17.55 -5.15 40.37
N ALA A 12 -16.72 -4.11 40.47
CA ALA A 12 -16.55 -3.13 39.40
C ALA A 12 -15.76 -3.78 38.26
N LEU A 13 -16.41 -4.00 37.12
CA LEU A 13 -15.76 -4.42 35.88
C LEU A 13 -14.97 -3.25 35.31
N PHE A 14 -13.66 -3.21 35.59
CA PHE A 14 -12.74 -2.33 34.90
C PHE A 14 -12.56 -2.83 33.46
N TYR A 15 -13.28 -2.24 32.52
CA TYR A 15 -12.99 -2.40 31.09
C TYR A 15 -11.64 -1.74 30.79
N SER A 16 -10.59 -2.53 30.88
CA SER A 16 -9.25 -2.18 30.42
C SER A 16 -9.29 -1.94 28.91
N CYS A 17 -9.15 -0.68 28.50
CA CYS A 17 -8.98 -0.29 27.11
C CYS A 17 -7.53 -0.59 26.71
N THR A 18 -7.21 -1.86 26.47
CA THR A 18 -5.98 -2.24 25.80
C THR A 18 -6.13 -1.96 24.31
N PRO A 19 -5.15 -1.32 23.64
CA PRO A 19 -5.14 -1.26 22.19
C PRO A 19 -5.16 -2.69 21.66
N GLN A 20 -6.20 -3.03 20.90
CA GLN A 20 -6.29 -4.35 20.27
C GLN A 20 -5.14 -4.45 19.26
N GLU A 21 -4.16 -5.31 19.55
CA GLU A 21 -3.11 -5.65 18.58
C GLU A 21 -3.79 -6.24 17.34
N VAL A 22 -3.59 -5.60 16.19
CA VAL A 22 -4.11 -6.10 14.92
C VAL A 22 -3.31 -7.35 14.56
N PRO A 23 -3.93 -8.54 14.45
CA PRO A 23 -3.20 -9.76 14.12
C PRO A 23 -2.52 -9.60 12.76
N ILE A 24 -1.19 -9.74 12.74
CA ILE A 24 -0.38 -9.72 11.53
C ILE A 24 -0.38 -11.14 10.95
N PHE A 25 -0.98 -11.30 9.78
CA PHE A 25 -0.89 -12.54 9.01
C PHE A 25 0.19 -12.39 7.94
N THR A 26 0.83 -13.48 7.55
CA THR A 26 1.79 -13.47 6.44
C THR A 26 1.31 -14.29 5.26
N PHE A 27 1.73 -13.90 4.06
CA PHE A 27 1.52 -14.61 2.81
C PHE A 27 2.86 -14.70 2.08
N THR A 28 3.26 -15.91 1.71
CA THR A 28 4.46 -16.12 0.89
C THR A 28 4.07 -16.21 -0.58
N ASP A 29 4.59 -15.31 -1.39
CA ASP A 29 4.44 -15.36 -2.84
C ASP A 29 5.32 -16.49 -3.40
N SER A 30 4.69 -17.50 -4.01
CA SER A 30 5.40 -18.67 -4.54
C SER A 30 6.28 -18.36 -5.74
N ARG A 31 6.12 -17.18 -6.36
CA ARG A 31 6.84 -16.79 -7.59
C ARG A 31 8.25 -16.29 -7.29
N ASP A 32 8.49 -15.73 -6.12
CA ASP A 32 9.81 -15.21 -5.70
C ASP A 32 10.19 -15.53 -4.24
N GLY A 33 9.32 -16.20 -3.49
CA GLY A 33 9.54 -16.57 -2.10
C GLY A 33 9.38 -15.40 -1.13
N LYS A 34 8.95 -14.21 -1.57
CA LYS A 34 8.80 -13.06 -0.68
C LYS A 34 7.61 -13.26 0.25
N GLU A 35 7.84 -13.10 1.54
CA GLU A 35 6.79 -13.04 2.54
C GLU A 35 6.27 -11.60 2.66
N TYR A 36 4.95 -11.45 2.60
CA TYR A 36 4.24 -10.19 2.76
C TYR A 36 3.36 -10.25 4.00
N LYS A 37 3.40 -9.20 4.81
CA LYS A 37 2.39 -8.97 5.84
C LYS A 37 1.06 -8.64 5.20
N MET A 38 -0.03 -9.05 5.86
CA MET A 38 -1.39 -8.79 5.45
C MET A 38 -2.19 -8.21 6.62
N VAL A 39 -3.22 -7.45 6.27
CA VAL A 39 -4.16 -6.88 7.23
C VAL A 39 -5.59 -7.01 6.72
N LYS A 40 -6.51 -7.38 7.61
CA LYS A 40 -7.94 -7.35 7.32
C LYS A 40 -8.53 -6.00 7.69
N ILE A 41 -9.14 -5.32 6.73
CA ILE A 41 -9.80 -4.02 6.93
C ILE A 41 -11.22 -4.14 6.40
N GLY A 42 -12.20 -4.14 7.31
CA GLY A 42 -13.58 -4.48 6.97
C GLY A 42 -13.72 -5.90 6.45
N THR A 43 -14.24 -6.04 5.23
CA THR A 43 -14.41 -7.32 4.55
C THR A 43 -13.21 -7.70 3.69
N GLN A 44 -12.27 -6.78 3.46
CA GLN A 44 -11.16 -6.96 2.54
C GLN A 44 -9.88 -7.37 3.28
N ILE A 45 -9.06 -8.20 2.66
CA ILE A 45 -7.71 -8.52 3.12
C ILE A 45 -6.72 -7.86 2.17
N TRP A 46 -5.85 -7.03 2.71
CA TRP A 46 -4.86 -6.25 1.96
C TRP A 46 -3.45 -6.73 2.27
N MET A 47 -2.56 -6.71 1.28
CA MET A 47 -1.13 -6.68 1.56
C MET A 47 -0.81 -5.38 2.32
N ALA A 48 -0.07 -5.51 3.43
CA ALA A 48 0.42 -4.40 4.26
C ALA A 48 1.78 -3.85 3.77
N GLU A 49 2.34 -4.45 2.72
CA GLU A 49 3.56 -4.01 2.04
C GLU A 49 3.31 -3.88 0.52
N ASN A 50 4.08 -3.04 -0.16
CA ASN A 50 4.01 -2.94 -1.62
C ASN A 50 4.50 -4.23 -2.27
N LEU A 51 3.86 -4.64 -3.36
CA LEU A 51 4.29 -5.80 -4.12
C LEU A 51 5.69 -5.55 -4.70
N ALA A 52 6.57 -6.54 -4.58
CA ALA A 52 7.95 -6.48 -5.06
C ALA A 52 8.24 -7.53 -6.14
N PHE A 53 7.26 -8.35 -6.52
CA PHE A 53 7.41 -9.34 -7.58
C PHE A 53 7.79 -8.66 -8.90
N MET A 54 9.04 -8.83 -9.29
CA MET A 54 9.64 -8.21 -10.46
C MET A 54 10.44 -9.27 -11.24
N PRO A 55 9.92 -9.77 -12.38
CA PRO A 55 10.57 -10.83 -13.15
C PRO A 55 11.73 -10.33 -14.02
N TYR A 56 11.74 -9.04 -14.36
CA TYR A 56 12.81 -8.34 -15.05
C TYR A 56 12.70 -6.84 -14.71
N VAL A 57 13.77 -6.09 -14.95
CA VAL A 57 13.76 -4.62 -14.84
C VAL A 57 13.80 -4.02 -16.24
N THR A 58 13.09 -2.91 -16.43
CA THR A 58 12.96 -2.24 -17.73
C THR A 58 13.92 -1.05 -17.80
N ASN A 59 14.78 -1.03 -18.81
CA ASN A 59 15.55 0.16 -19.14
C ASN A 59 14.59 1.30 -19.51
N LEU A 60 14.87 2.49 -18.98
CA LEU A 60 14.07 3.68 -19.27
C LEU A 60 14.11 4.00 -20.77
N SER A 61 12.95 4.31 -21.35
CA SER A 61 12.79 4.63 -22.77
C SER A 61 11.58 5.55 -22.94
N GLU A 62 11.74 6.62 -23.71
CA GLU A 62 10.68 7.58 -24.07
C GLU A 62 9.50 6.93 -24.81
N GLU A 63 9.68 5.73 -25.39
CA GLU A 63 8.62 5.00 -26.08
C GLU A 63 7.44 4.68 -25.17
N VAL A 64 6.29 5.29 -25.44
CA VAL A 64 5.01 4.90 -24.82
C VAL A 64 4.62 3.53 -25.38
N THR A 65 4.47 2.55 -24.50
CA THR A 65 4.20 1.17 -24.89
C THR A 65 3.10 0.55 -24.03
N THR A 66 2.41 -0.44 -24.59
CA THR A 66 1.43 -1.26 -23.88
C THR A 66 2.05 -2.54 -23.30
N LYS A 67 3.35 -2.75 -23.53
CA LYS A 67 4.11 -3.85 -22.92
C LYS A 67 4.22 -3.64 -21.41
N LYS A 68 4.31 -4.74 -20.67
CA LYS A 68 4.52 -4.71 -19.22
C LYS A 68 5.92 -4.15 -18.93
N GLN A 69 6.00 -3.20 -18.03
CA GLN A 69 7.26 -2.61 -17.60
C GLN A 69 7.33 -2.57 -16.08
N TYR A 70 8.54 -2.79 -15.57
CA TYR A 70 8.85 -2.87 -14.15
C TYR A 70 10.09 -2.03 -13.89
N PHE A 71 10.06 -1.24 -12.83
CA PHE A 71 11.10 -0.29 -12.49
C PHE A 71 11.43 -0.37 -11.01
N VAL A 72 12.58 0.20 -10.65
CA VAL A 72 12.98 0.46 -9.27
C VAL A 72 13.30 1.94 -9.18
N TYR A 73 12.81 2.60 -8.14
CA TYR A 73 13.01 4.03 -7.97
C TYR A 73 14.52 4.35 -7.97
N ASP A 74 14.93 5.34 -8.78
CA ASP A 74 16.33 5.76 -8.92
C ASP A 74 17.29 4.68 -9.44
N TYR A 75 16.78 3.75 -10.27
CA TYR A 75 17.57 2.76 -10.99
C TYR A 75 17.27 2.81 -12.49
N ASP A 76 18.31 2.91 -13.31
CA ASP A 76 18.22 3.05 -14.77
C ASP A 76 18.87 1.88 -15.53
N GLY A 77 19.48 0.94 -14.82
CA GLY A 77 20.15 -0.23 -15.38
C GLY A 77 19.19 -1.33 -15.85
N GLY A 78 19.76 -2.32 -16.54
CA GLY A 78 19.03 -3.50 -17.04
C GLY A 78 19.27 -4.78 -16.24
N ASP A 79 20.03 -4.72 -15.14
CA ASP A 79 20.41 -5.89 -14.35
C ASP A 79 19.45 -6.11 -13.19
N LEU A 80 18.72 -7.23 -13.23
CA LEU A 80 17.69 -7.53 -12.23
C LEU A 80 18.26 -7.71 -10.82
N ALA A 81 19.44 -8.31 -10.69
CA ALA A 81 20.04 -8.56 -9.38
C ALA A 81 20.50 -7.25 -8.73
N ALA A 82 21.15 -6.37 -9.50
CA ALA A 82 21.55 -5.04 -9.08
C ALA A 82 20.33 -4.19 -8.71
N ALA A 83 19.26 -4.20 -9.50
CA ALA A 83 18.01 -3.49 -9.19
C ALA A 83 17.43 -3.93 -7.83
N LYS A 84 17.39 -5.25 -7.59
CA LYS A 84 16.87 -5.85 -6.35
C LYS A 84 17.76 -5.63 -5.13
N ALA A 85 19.03 -5.28 -5.32
CA ALA A 85 19.98 -4.97 -4.25
C ALA A 85 19.99 -3.50 -3.85
N THR A 86 19.16 -2.65 -4.46
CA THR A 86 19.05 -1.22 -4.08
C THR A 86 18.22 -1.04 -2.82
N GLU A 87 18.56 -0.04 -2.01
CA GLU A 87 17.80 0.33 -0.80
C GLU A 87 16.34 0.70 -1.12
N ASN A 88 16.11 1.33 -2.28
CA ASN A 88 14.77 1.69 -2.74
C ASN A 88 13.91 0.47 -3.03
N TYR A 89 14.45 -0.58 -3.66
CA TYR A 89 13.72 -1.82 -3.86
C TYR A 89 13.42 -2.53 -2.53
N GLU A 90 14.41 -2.60 -1.64
CA GLU A 90 14.23 -3.23 -0.33
C GLU A 90 13.13 -2.53 0.50
N THR A 91 13.10 -1.19 0.46
CA THR A 91 12.18 -0.37 1.25
C THR A 91 10.79 -0.24 0.61
N TYR A 92 10.72 0.07 -0.69
CA TYR A 92 9.48 0.47 -1.36
C TYR A 92 8.94 -0.56 -2.34
N GLY A 93 9.71 -1.60 -2.67
CA GLY A 93 9.35 -2.61 -3.66
C GLY A 93 9.58 -2.14 -5.10
N ALA A 94 8.81 -2.71 -6.02
CA ALA A 94 8.90 -2.39 -7.44
C ALA A 94 7.82 -1.36 -7.84
N LEU A 95 8.11 -0.62 -8.91
CA LEU A 95 7.16 0.21 -9.62
C LEU A 95 6.72 -0.52 -10.91
N TYR A 96 5.46 -0.37 -11.27
CA TYR A 96 4.83 -1.08 -12.38
C TYR A 96 4.18 -0.05 -13.28
N ASN A 97 4.30 -0.21 -14.59
CA ASN A 97 3.31 0.44 -15.46
C ASN A 97 1.94 -0.22 -15.29
N TRP A 98 0.87 0.46 -15.69
CA TRP A 98 -0.49 -0.04 -15.46
C TRP A 98 -0.72 -1.42 -16.10
N HIS A 99 -0.11 -1.65 -17.27
CA HIS A 99 -0.18 -2.94 -17.97
C HIS A 99 0.48 -4.08 -17.20
N ALA A 100 1.60 -3.83 -16.52
CA ALA A 100 2.21 -4.80 -15.60
C ALA A 100 1.34 -5.01 -14.36
N ALA A 101 0.85 -3.92 -13.76
CA ALA A 101 0.06 -3.92 -12.53
C ALA A 101 -1.20 -4.80 -12.63
N LEU A 102 -1.90 -4.78 -13.77
CA LEU A 102 -3.11 -5.58 -14.02
C LEU A 102 -2.95 -7.09 -13.79
N THR A 103 -1.72 -7.60 -13.87
CA THR A 103 -1.41 -9.02 -13.73
C THR A 103 -0.30 -9.29 -12.70
N ALA A 104 0.04 -8.28 -11.89
CA ALA A 104 1.15 -8.37 -10.96
C ALA A 104 0.80 -9.19 -9.71
N CYS A 105 -0.44 -9.13 -9.25
CA CYS A 105 -0.87 -9.81 -8.04
C CYS A 105 -0.84 -11.35 -8.19
N PRO A 106 -0.43 -12.09 -7.14
CA PRO A 106 -0.36 -13.55 -7.17
C PRO A 106 -1.75 -14.19 -7.15
N ASP A 107 -1.81 -15.50 -7.40
CA ASP A 107 -3.07 -16.25 -7.43
C ASP A 107 -3.90 -16.07 -6.14
N GLY A 108 -5.20 -15.86 -6.31
CA GLY A 108 -6.12 -15.55 -5.21
C GLY A 108 -6.06 -14.09 -4.73
N TRP A 109 -5.22 -13.26 -5.33
CA TRP A 109 -5.16 -11.81 -5.12
C TRP A 109 -5.38 -11.07 -6.43
N HIS A 110 -5.81 -9.82 -6.34
CA HIS A 110 -5.96 -8.97 -7.51
C HIS A 110 -5.55 -7.52 -7.22
N LEU A 111 -5.30 -6.79 -8.30
CA LEU A 111 -5.11 -5.34 -8.24
C LEU A 111 -6.47 -4.71 -7.87
N PRO A 112 -6.55 -3.87 -6.83
CA PRO A 112 -7.80 -3.32 -6.34
C PRO A 112 -8.47 -2.46 -7.42
N THR A 113 -9.77 -2.60 -7.52
CA THR A 113 -10.61 -1.67 -8.28
C THR A 113 -10.78 -0.35 -7.53
N HIS A 114 -11.24 0.67 -8.25
CA HIS A 114 -11.68 1.94 -7.66
C HIS A 114 -12.66 1.75 -6.49
N GLU A 115 -13.62 0.82 -6.63
CA GLU A 115 -14.63 0.62 -5.59
C GLU A 115 -14.12 -0.12 -4.36
N GLU A 116 -13.10 -0.95 -4.50
CA GLU A 116 -12.45 -1.58 -3.35
C GLU A 116 -11.67 -0.56 -2.51
N TRP A 117 -11.03 0.42 -3.15
CA TRP A 117 -10.45 1.56 -2.46
C TRP A 117 -11.49 2.41 -1.73
N LYS A 118 -12.64 2.70 -2.36
CA LYS A 118 -13.74 3.40 -1.67
C LYS A 118 -14.25 2.63 -0.47
N GLN A 119 -14.40 1.32 -0.59
CA GLN A 119 -14.81 0.46 0.53
C GLN A 119 -13.77 0.48 1.66
N LEU A 120 -12.47 0.43 1.35
CA LEU A 120 -11.40 0.59 2.33
C LEU A 120 -11.51 1.94 3.06
N ALA A 121 -11.60 3.04 2.31
CA ALA A 121 -11.72 4.38 2.86
C ALA A 121 -12.98 4.53 3.75
N GLY A 122 -14.11 3.97 3.28
CA GLY A 122 -15.38 3.93 3.99
C GLY A 122 -15.35 3.09 5.27
N HIS A 123 -14.47 2.10 5.36
CA HIS A 123 -14.24 1.35 6.60
C HIS A 123 -13.31 2.10 7.57
N VAL A 124 -12.21 2.67 7.05
CA VAL A 124 -11.21 3.37 7.87
C VAL A 124 -11.78 4.60 8.57
N LYS A 125 -12.60 5.40 7.85
CA LYS A 125 -13.33 6.61 8.28
C LYS A 125 -12.51 7.66 9.04
N ASN A 126 -12.69 8.94 8.70
CA ASN A 126 -12.00 10.08 9.32
C ASN A 126 -10.47 9.98 9.24
N ASN A 127 -9.79 11.02 8.75
CA ASN A 127 -8.32 10.98 8.68
C ASN A 127 -7.80 9.75 7.90
N VAL A 128 -8.49 9.38 6.80
CA VAL A 128 -8.27 8.13 6.07
C VAL A 128 -6.79 7.99 5.67
N GLY A 129 -6.23 9.02 5.03
CA GLY A 129 -4.83 9.03 4.63
C GLY A 129 -3.88 8.86 5.82
N GLY A 130 -4.08 9.60 6.92
CA GLY A 130 -3.23 9.44 8.11
C GLY A 130 -3.34 8.05 8.77
N ARG A 131 -4.52 7.41 8.72
CA ARG A 131 -4.70 6.04 9.25
C ARG A 131 -4.11 4.96 8.35
N LEU A 132 -4.00 5.22 7.04
CA LEU A 132 -3.40 4.31 6.06
C LEU A 132 -1.88 4.45 5.97
N LYS A 133 -1.35 5.67 6.09
CA LYS A 133 0.09 5.95 6.06
C LYS A 133 0.83 5.24 7.19
N ALA A 134 2.00 4.71 6.86
CA ALA A 134 3.03 4.37 7.84
C ALA A 134 3.47 5.63 8.60
N ILE A 135 4.04 5.43 9.79
CA ILE A 135 4.56 6.53 10.64
C ILE A 135 6.05 6.82 10.38
N THR A 136 6.72 6.03 9.54
CA THR A 136 8.13 6.17 9.16
C THR A 136 8.27 6.46 7.66
N HIS A 137 9.45 6.89 7.23
CA HIS A 137 9.84 7.21 5.84
C HIS A 137 9.17 8.43 5.21
N TRP A 138 8.00 8.85 5.68
CA TRP A 138 7.35 10.09 5.26
C TRP A 138 8.12 11.31 5.75
N LYS A 139 8.24 12.31 4.88
CA LYS A 139 8.70 13.64 5.22
C LYS A 139 7.77 14.26 6.27
N GLU A 140 8.34 15.03 7.19
CA GLU A 140 7.56 15.83 8.13
C GLU A 140 6.74 16.89 7.39
N PRO A 141 5.47 17.14 7.78
CA PRO A 141 4.87 16.78 9.07
C PRO A 141 4.15 15.41 9.11
N ASN A 142 4.19 14.62 8.03
CA ASN A 142 3.39 13.39 7.86
C ASN A 142 1.98 13.48 8.47
N ILE A 143 1.18 14.46 8.02
CA ILE A 143 0.02 14.98 8.73
C ILE A 143 -0.88 13.85 9.22
N ASN A 144 -1.07 13.82 10.55
CA ASN A 144 -1.97 12.94 11.27
C ASN A 144 -1.75 11.44 11.00
N ALA A 145 -0.55 11.04 10.57
CA ALA A 145 -0.22 9.65 10.39
C ALA A 145 -0.18 8.90 11.72
N ASN A 146 -0.83 7.74 11.76
CA ASN A 146 -0.83 6.89 12.96
C ASN A 146 -0.93 5.40 12.64
N ASN A 147 -1.01 5.03 11.36
CA ASN A 147 -1.08 3.65 10.89
C ASN A 147 -2.11 2.75 11.62
N ARG A 148 -3.18 3.32 12.20
CA ARG A 148 -4.15 2.54 12.98
C ARG A 148 -4.91 1.49 12.16
N SER A 149 -4.87 1.60 10.83
CA SER A 149 -5.44 0.58 9.94
C SER A 149 -4.55 -0.65 9.76
N GLY A 150 -3.25 -0.57 10.07
CA GLY A 150 -2.25 -1.58 9.72
C GLY A 150 -1.87 -1.61 8.24
N PHE A 151 -2.47 -0.77 7.39
CA PHE A 151 -2.20 -0.74 5.95
C PHE A 151 -0.75 -0.38 5.63
N SER A 152 -0.10 0.45 6.47
CA SER A 152 1.34 0.75 6.43
C SER A 152 1.82 1.25 5.06
N ALA A 153 1.10 2.22 4.46
CA ALA A 153 1.50 2.81 3.19
C ALA A 153 2.80 3.61 3.31
N LEU A 154 3.77 3.32 2.44
CA LEU A 154 5.07 4.00 2.36
C LEU A 154 5.12 5.03 1.21
N PRO A 155 5.89 6.11 1.34
CA PRO A 155 6.01 7.16 0.34
C PRO A 155 7.05 6.78 -0.74
N GLY A 156 6.76 5.72 -1.50
CA GLY A 156 7.69 5.19 -2.51
C GLY A 156 7.85 6.06 -3.77
N GLY A 157 7.17 7.19 -3.85
CA GLY A 157 7.16 8.04 -5.03
C GLY A 157 6.57 7.35 -6.26
N ALA A 158 6.93 7.88 -7.43
CA ALA A 158 6.54 7.35 -8.72
C ALA A 158 7.65 7.57 -9.76
N LEU A 159 7.54 6.85 -10.87
CA LEU A 159 8.19 7.19 -12.13
C LEU A 159 7.14 7.79 -13.06
N SER A 160 7.26 9.07 -13.39
CA SER A 160 6.51 9.62 -14.52
C SER A 160 7.16 9.15 -15.81
N HIS A 161 6.36 8.54 -16.68
CA HIS A 161 6.85 7.92 -17.91
C HIS A 161 7.75 8.90 -18.67
N PRO A 162 8.98 8.50 -18.99
CA PRO A 162 9.79 7.42 -18.42
C PRO A 162 11.06 7.91 -17.74
N LEU A 163 11.23 9.23 -17.62
CA LEU A 163 12.54 9.82 -17.33
C LEU A 163 12.55 10.66 -16.05
N GLN A 164 11.48 10.66 -15.28
CA GLN A 164 11.40 11.46 -14.07
C GLN A 164 10.85 10.67 -12.89
N TYR A 165 11.76 10.26 -12.01
CA TYR A 165 11.42 9.85 -10.66
C TYR A 165 10.99 11.07 -9.83
N ARG A 166 9.95 10.90 -9.01
CA ARG A 166 9.39 12.00 -8.21
C ARG A 166 8.82 11.54 -6.87
N ASP A 167 8.80 12.49 -5.94
CA ASP A 167 8.04 12.46 -4.68
C ASP A 167 8.40 11.34 -3.68
N ILE A 168 9.55 10.69 -3.80
CA ILE A 168 10.01 9.75 -2.76
C ILE A 168 10.11 10.46 -1.41
N GLY A 169 9.57 9.83 -0.36
CA GLY A 169 9.44 10.44 0.96
C GLY A 169 8.26 11.42 1.10
N GLU A 170 7.72 11.97 0.01
CA GLU A 170 6.67 12.99 0.03
C GLU A 170 5.29 12.43 -0.32
N ALA A 171 5.22 11.51 -1.28
CA ALA A 171 3.99 10.88 -1.72
C ALA A 171 4.19 9.38 -2.01
N GLY A 172 3.08 8.65 -1.95
CA GLY A 172 2.98 7.29 -2.47
C GLY A 172 1.80 7.18 -3.41
N TYR A 173 1.99 6.40 -4.48
CA TYR A 173 1.02 6.22 -5.55
C TYR A 173 0.78 4.74 -5.79
N TRP A 174 -0.49 4.33 -5.84
CA TRP A 174 -0.88 2.93 -6.06
C TRP A 174 -1.87 2.80 -7.18
N TRP A 175 -1.60 1.88 -8.10
CA TRP A 175 -2.51 1.59 -9.19
C TRP A 175 -3.85 1.03 -8.71
N THR A 176 -4.91 1.37 -9.44
CA THR A 176 -6.16 0.60 -9.45
C THR A 176 -6.29 -0.18 -10.76
N ALA A 177 -7.11 -1.23 -10.78
CA ALA A 177 -7.50 -1.93 -12.01
C ALA A 177 -8.49 -1.14 -12.88
N THR A 178 -8.86 0.07 -12.49
CA THR A 178 -9.86 0.91 -13.18
C THR A 178 -9.17 1.86 -14.15
N ALA A 179 -9.34 1.61 -15.46
CA ALA A 179 -8.99 2.57 -16.50
C ALA A 179 -9.94 3.78 -16.44
N ASP A 180 -9.43 4.97 -16.77
CA ASP A 180 -10.27 6.16 -16.95
C ASP A 180 -10.56 6.40 -18.43
N ASP A 181 -9.53 6.36 -19.27
CA ASP A 181 -9.64 6.44 -20.73
C ASP A 181 -8.61 5.53 -21.43
N GLN A 182 -8.28 5.79 -22.70
CA GLN A 182 -7.31 4.99 -23.47
C GLN A 182 -5.88 5.12 -22.92
N GLU A 183 -5.48 6.29 -22.44
CA GLU A 183 -4.13 6.64 -22.00
C GLU A 183 -3.99 6.69 -20.48
N ASN A 184 -5.08 6.96 -19.75
CA ASN A 184 -5.09 7.18 -18.32
C ASN A 184 -5.74 6.03 -17.54
N ALA A 185 -5.24 5.81 -16.34
CA ALA A 185 -5.84 4.92 -15.35
C ALA A 185 -5.87 5.59 -13.98
N ARG A 186 -6.80 5.13 -13.14
CA ARG A 186 -6.96 5.67 -11.80
C ARG A 186 -5.93 5.12 -10.84
N CYS A 187 -5.47 5.97 -9.94
CA CYS A 187 -4.57 5.61 -8.87
C CYS A 187 -4.99 6.29 -7.56
N LEU A 188 -4.53 5.71 -6.44
CA LEU A 188 -4.59 6.35 -5.14
C LEU A 188 -3.30 7.14 -4.92
N GLU A 189 -3.42 8.36 -4.43
CA GLU A 189 -2.33 9.16 -3.89
C GLU A 189 -2.50 9.34 -2.37
N LEU A 190 -1.41 9.12 -1.63
CA LEU A 190 -1.24 9.60 -0.27
C LEU A 190 -0.06 10.57 -0.23
N SER A 191 -0.24 11.71 0.43
CA SER A 191 0.79 12.76 0.56
C SER A 191 1.13 13.03 2.03
N TYR A 192 2.37 13.45 2.28
CA TYR A 192 2.84 13.85 3.60
C TYR A 192 2.08 15.06 4.17
N GLN A 193 1.56 15.94 3.31
CA GLN A 193 0.81 17.15 3.71
C GLN A 193 -0.68 16.92 3.86
N HIS A 194 -1.21 15.78 3.44
CA HIS A 194 -2.64 15.52 3.44
C HIS A 194 -2.98 14.28 4.26
N ASN A 195 -4.18 14.28 4.84
CA ASN A 195 -4.70 13.17 5.62
C ASN A 195 -5.96 12.55 5.01
N VAL A 196 -6.30 12.96 3.79
CA VAL A 196 -7.30 12.36 2.92
C VAL A 196 -6.55 11.77 1.75
N GLY A 197 -6.82 10.51 1.42
CA GLY A 197 -6.30 9.93 0.18
C GLY A 197 -7.03 10.53 -1.00
N LEU A 198 -6.27 10.99 -1.99
CA LEU A 198 -6.83 11.56 -3.21
C LEU A 198 -6.90 10.46 -4.26
N GLU A 199 -8.11 10.14 -4.70
CA GLU A 199 -8.29 9.39 -5.94
C GLU A 199 -7.98 10.34 -7.09
N THR A 200 -7.03 9.95 -7.94
CA THR A 200 -6.60 10.73 -9.09
C THR A 200 -6.37 9.80 -10.28
N GLN A 201 -5.85 10.34 -11.38
CA GLN A 201 -5.47 9.57 -12.55
C GLN A 201 -4.09 9.99 -13.04
N THR A 202 -3.42 9.08 -13.74
CA THR A 202 -2.19 9.37 -14.46
C THR A 202 -2.06 8.46 -15.68
N PHE A 203 -1.04 8.72 -16.50
CA PHE A 203 -0.73 7.94 -17.69
C PHE A 203 -0.44 6.49 -17.34
N LYS A 204 -1.01 5.55 -18.10
CA LYS A 204 -0.80 4.11 -17.95
C LYS A 204 0.66 3.67 -18.07
N ALA A 205 1.50 4.51 -18.67
CA ALA A 205 2.93 4.28 -18.82
C ALA A 205 3.74 4.63 -17.56
N ASP A 206 3.19 5.41 -16.61
CA ASP A 206 3.86 5.75 -15.35
C ASP A 206 4.16 4.51 -14.51
N GLY A 207 5.28 4.51 -13.79
CA GLY A 207 5.61 3.50 -12.80
C GLY A 207 5.07 3.85 -11.43
N LEU A 208 4.02 3.15 -10.97
CA LEU A 208 3.47 3.30 -9.61
C LEU A 208 3.57 1.99 -8.82
N SER A 209 3.41 2.07 -7.50
CA SER A 209 3.39 0.88 -6.63
C SER A 209 2.12 0.04 -6.85
N VAL A 210 2.20 -1.24 -6.50
CA VAL A 210 1.04 -2.16 -6.47
C VAL A 210 0.78 -2.61 -5.04
N ARG A 211 -0.49 -2.60 -4.65
CA ARG A 211 -1.01 -3.20 -3.41
C ARG A 211 -2.11 -4.18 -3.77
N CYS A 212 -1.93 -5.45 -3.45
CA CYS A 212 -2.91 -6.47 -3.78
C CYS A 212 -3.98 -6.62 -2.69
N VAL A 213 -5.19 -6.94 -3.12
CA VAL A 213 -6.35 -7.19 -2.24
C VAL A 213 -6.97 -8.55 -2.55
N ARG A 214 -7.66 -9.12 -1.56
CA ARG A 214 -8.48 -10.33 -1.66
C ARG A 214 -9.76 -10.14 -0.85
N ASN A 215 -10.87 -10.63 -1.38
CA ASN A 215 -12.20 -10.60 -0.75
C ASN A 215 -12.63 -11.99 -0.27
#